data_AF-A0A950KX31-F1
#
_entry.id   AF-A0A950KX31-F1
#
_cell.length_a   1.000
_cell.length_b   1.000
_cell.length_c   1.000
_cell.angle_alpha   90.00
_cell.angle_beta   90.00
_cell.angle_gamma   90.00
#
_symmetry.space_group_name_H-M   'P 1'
#
loop_
_entity.id
_entity.type
_entity.pdbx_description
1 polymer ?
#
loop_
_entity_poly.entity_id
_entity_poly.type
_entity_poly.pdbx_seq_one_letter_code
_entity_poly.pdbx_strand_id
1 'polypeptide(L)' 'MKIENIREVKTRFSRYVKELPKTGSVLITKNGKPCAALVPVTEDTDLEILMLSQNKRFWKIIDAAIERGKKEGFVDLVNL' A
#
# COMPACT_ATOMS: atom_id res chain seq x y z
N MET A 1 -14.14 0.85 3.07
CA MET A 1 -13.40 1.84 2.25
C MET A 1 -14.36 2.88 1.73
N LYS A 2 -14.12 4.16 2.01
CA LYS A 2 -14.94 5.30 1.56
C LYS A 2 -14.41 5.85 0.22
N ILE A 3 -15.25 6.38 -0.66
CA ILE A 3 -14.82 7.04 -1.90
C ILE A 3 -15.13 8.53 -1.80
N GLU A 4 -14.15 9.38 -2.09
CA GLU A 4 -14.30 10.84 -1.97
C GLU A 4 -13.67 11.61 -3.13
N ASN A 5 -14.16 12.82 -3.37
CA ASN A 5 -13.56 13.71 -4.35
C ASN A 5 -12.33 14.41 -3.79
N ILE A 6 -11.29 14.59 -4.61
CA ILE A 6 -10.05 15.28 -4.21
C ILE A 6 -10.30 16.70 -3.67
N ARG A 7 -11.37 17.39 -4.10
CA ARG A 7 -11.73 18.71 -3.57
C ARG A 7 -12.17 18.63 -2.10
N GLU A 8 -13.05 17.68 -1.77
CA GLU A 8 -13.54 17.48 -0.39
C GLU A 8 -12.41 17.07 0.55
N VAL A 9 -11.56 16.14 0.09
CA VAL A 9 -10.40 15.69 0.86
C VAL A 9 -9.42 16.82 1.12
N LYS A 10 -9.18 17.73 0.16
CA LYS A 10 -8.36 18.92 0.37
C LYS A 10 -8.95 19.87 1.41
N THR A 11 -10.26 20.12 1.34
CA THR A 11 -10.96 21.03 2.27
C THR A 11 -10.95 20.49 3.71
N ARG A 12 -11.03 19.16 3.89
CA ARG A 12 -11.15 18.54 5.23
C ARG A 12 -10.03 17.55 5.55
N PHE A 13 -8.83 17.77 5.00
CA PHE A 13 -7.75 16.78 5.07
C PHE A 13 -7.44 16.32 6.50
N SER A 14 -7.25 17.27 7.43
CA SER A 14 -6.94 16.97 8.83
C SER A 14 -8.05 16.17 9.53
N ARG A 15 -9.32 16.40 9.15
CA ARG A 15 -10.46 15.62 9.67
C ARG A 15 -10.36 14.17 9.20
N TYR A 16 -10.12 13.96 7.90
CA TYR A 16 -9.93 12.61 7.36
C TYR A 16 -8.79 11.89 8.08
N VAL A 17 -7.61 12.52 8.22
CA VAL A 17 -6.46 11.91 8.93
C VAL A 17 -6.81 11.53 10.36
N LYS A 18 -7.52 12.39 11.11
CA LYS A 18 -7.93 12.10 12.49
C LYS A 18 -8.93 10.94 12.59
N GLU A 19 -9.87 10.84 11.64
CA GLU A 19 -10.93 9.83 11.64
C GLU A 19 -10.49 8.51 10.99
N LEU A 20 -9.42 8.50 10.20
CA LEU A 20 -8.98 7.37 9.39
C LEU A 20 -8.72 6.08 10.20
N PRO A 21 -8.09 6.12 11.39
CA PRO A 21 -7.90 4.92 12.22
C PRO A 21 -9.22 4.23 12.62
N LYS A 22 -10.34 4.97 12.65
CA LYS A 22 -11.66 4.45 13.01
C LYS A 22 -12.54 4.15 11.80
N THR A 23 -12.41 4.96 10.74
CA THR A 23 -13.28 4.90 9.56
C THR A 23 -12.69 4.06 8.41
N GLY A 24 -11.40 3.74 8.48
CA GLY A 24 -10.67 2.97 7.48
C GLY A 24 -10.26 3.80 6.25
N SER A 25 -9.76 3.12 5.23
CA SER A 25 -9.16 3.77 4.04
C SER A 25 -10.17 4.56 3.21
N VAL A 26 -9.67 5.64 2.57
CA VAL A 26 -10.42 6.51 1.66
C VAL A 26 -9.78 6.46 0.26
N LEU A 27 -10.56 6.06 -0.74
CA LEU A 27 -10.18 6.18 -2.16
C LEU A 27 -10.51 7.59 -2.66
N ILE A 28 -9.50 8.30 -3.12
CA ILE A 28 -9.62 9.66 -3.64
C ILE A 28 -9.82 9.60 -5.15
N THR A 29 -10.81 10.35 -5.65
CA THR A 29 -11.12 10.49 -7.06
C THR A 29 -10.91 11.91 -7.58
N LYS A 30 -10.54 12.05 -8.85
CA LYS A 30 -10.53 13.31 -9.60
C LYS A 30 -11.32 13.09 -10.89
N ASN A 31 -12.36 13.89 -11.10
CA ASN A 31 -13.28 13.76 -12.24
C ASN A 31 -13.86 12.33 -12.37
N GLY A 32 -14.27 11.73 -11.24
CA GLY A 32 -14.82 10.38 -11.17
C GLY A 32 -13.80 9.24 -11.29
N LYS A 33 -12.53 9.53 -11.57
CA LYS A 33 -11.47 8.51 -11.71
C LYS A 33 -10.63 8.40 -10.43
N PRO A 34 -10.34 7.20 -9.92
CA PRO A 34 -9.40 7.01 -8.82
C PRO A 34 -8.04 7.64 -9.12
N CYS A 35 -7.45 8.31 -8.14
CA CYS A 35 -6.16 8.97 -8.29
C CYS A 35 -5.20 8.84 -7.10
N ALA A 36 -5.71 8.55 -5.90
CA ALA A 36 -4.91 8.33 -4.70
C ALA A 36 -5.72 7.58 -3.65
N ALA A 37 -5.09 7.16 -2.56
CA ALA A 37 -5.78 6.64 -1.38
C ALA A 37 -5.16 7.22 -0.11
N LEU A 38 -5.98 7.39 0.94
CA LEU A 38 -5.52 7.54 2.31
C LEU A 38 -5.72 6.20 3.00
N VAL A 39 -4.67 5.72 3.66
CA VAL A 39 -4.65 4.45 4.39
C VAL A 39 -4.26 4.76 5.83
N PRO A 40 -4.93 4.18 6.84
CA PRO A 40 -4.57 4.45 8.23
C PRO A 40 -3.20 3.85 8.50
N VAL A 41 -2.36 4.59 9.21
CA VAL A 41 -1.08 4.11 9.73
C VAL A 41 -1.20 4.11 11.24
N THR A 42 -1.14 2.93 11.83
CA THR A 42 -1.24 2.64 13.27
C THR A 42 0.05 1.97 13.75
N GLU A 43 0.15 1.74 15.06
CA GLU A 43 1.29 1.02 15.66
C GLU A 43 1.45 -0.40 15.10
N ASP A 44 0.34 -1.04 14.70
CA ASP A 44 0.33 -2.37 14.10
C ASP A 44 0.54 -2.34 12.57
N THR A 45 0.73 -1.17 11.96
CA THR A 45 0.90 -1.07 10.52
C THR A 45 2.33 -1.43 10.12
N ASP A 46 2.47 -2.52 9.38
CA ASP A 46 3.69 -2.86 8.65
C ASP A 46 3.95 -1.78 7.58
N LEU A 47 4.91 -0.90 7.88
CA LEU A 47 5.25 0.24 7.03
C LEU A 47 5.93 -0.22 5.75
N GLU A 48 6.70 -1.29 5.80
CA GLU A 48 7.41 -1.88 4.67
C GLU A 48 6.40 -2.35 3.62
N ILE A 49 5.32 -3.04 4.02
CA ILE A 49 4.24 -3.44 3.12
C ILE A 49 3.62 -2.21 2.45
N LEU A 50 3.33 -1.16 3.23
CA LEU A 50 2.74 0.06 2.67
C LEU A 50 3.66 0.71 1.63
N MET A 51 4.96 0.84 1.94
CA MET A 51 5.96 1.45 1.07
C MET A 51 6.28 0.62 -0.17
N LEU A 52 6.31 -0.70 -0.05
CA LEU A 52 6.73 -1.61 -1.13
C LEU A 52 5.59 -2.09 -2.02
N SER A 53 4.34 -1.98 -1.57
CA SER A 53 3.15 -2.47 -2.29
C SER A 53 3.05 -1.97 -3.74
N GLN A 54 3.52 -0.76 -4.05
CA GLN A 54 3.48 -0.17 -5.39
C GLN A 54 4.84 -0.13 -6.10
N ASN A 55 5.91 -0.63 -5.47
CA ASN A 55 7.24 -0.62 -6.05
C ASN A 55 7.40 -1.76 -7.08
N LYS A 56 7.12 -1.45 -8.35
CA LYS A 56 7.25 -2.42 -9.46
C LYS A 56 8.64 -3.03 -9.58
N ARG A 57 9.71 -2.30 -9.24
CA ARG A 57 11.08 -2.83 -9.31
C ARG A 57 11.32 -3.86 -8.22
N PHE A 58 10.84 -3.60 -7.02
CA PHE A 58 10.89 -4.56 -5.91
C PHE A 58 10.18 -5.86 -6.29
N TRP A 59 8.93 -5.77 -6.75
CA TRP A 59 8.16 -6.95 -7.15
C TRP A 59 8.82 -7.74 -8.28
N LYS A 60 9.42 -7.08 -9.28
CA LYS A 60 10.20 -7.78 -10.32
C LYS A 60 11.38 -8.58 -9.76
N ILE A 61 12.04 -8.09 -8.71
CA ILE A 61 13.15 -8.80 -8.07
C ILE A 61 12.62 -10.02 -7.32
N ILE A 62 11.52 -9.86 -6.57
CA ILE A 62 10.86 -10.96 -5.86
C ILE A 62 10.39 -12.04 -6.84
N ASP A 63 9.70 -11.65 -7.92
CA ASP A 63 9.24 -12.57 -8.96
C ASP A 63 10.41 -13.34 -9.57
N ALA A 64 11.50 -12.65 -9.93
CA ALA A 64 12.69 -13.27 -10.48
C ALA A 64 13.36 -14.26 -9.51
N ALA A 65 13.41 -13.92 -8.22
CA ALA A 65 13.96 -14.79 -7.18
C ALA A 65 13.11 -16.06 -6.99
N ILE A 66 11.77 -15.90 -6.95
CA ILE A 66 10.83 -17.01 -6.86
C ILE A 66 10.97 -17.94 -8.08
N GLU A 67 11.01 -17.38 -9.28
CA GLU A 67 11.14 -18.17 -10.51
C GLU A 67 12.49 -18.91 -10.59
N ARG A 68 13.57 -18.30 -10.10
CA ARG A 68 14.86 -19.00 -9.97
C ARG A 68 14.78 -20.13 -8.96
N GLY A 69 14.25 -19.88 -7.78
CA GLY A 69 14.14 -20.90 -6.73
C GLY A 69 13.27 -22.10 -7.13
N LYS A 70 12.20 -21.88 -7.92
CA LYS A 70 11.41 -22.97 -8.50
C LYS A 70 12.19 -23.85 -9.49
N LYS A 71 13.15 -23.28 -10.21
CA LYS A 71 13.95 -23.98 -11.23
C LYS A 71 15.20 -24.64 -10.66
N GLU A 72 15.90 -23.94 -9.78
CA GLU A 72 17.24 -24.29 -9.30
C GLU A 72 17.21 -24.84 -7.86
N GLY A 73 16.09 -24.71 -7.15
CA GLY A 73 15.97 -24.95 -5.71
C GLY A 73 16.10 -23.66 -4.91
N PHE A 74 15.43 -23.60 -3.76
CA PHE A 74 15.60 -22.51 -2.78
C PHE A 74 16.77 -22.80 -1.85
N VAL A 75 17.41 -21.75 -1.35
CA VAL A 75 18.43 -21.87 -0.29
C VAL A 75 17.70 -21.97 1.05
N ASP A 76 18.03 -23.01 1.83
CA ASP A 76 17.53 -23.13 3.20
C ASP A 76 18.15 -22.02 4.07
N LEU A 77 17.32 -21.39 4.90
CA LEU A 77 17.71 -20.32 5.79
C LEU A 77 18.80 -20.75 6.79
N VAL A 78 18.86 -22.04 7.15
CA VAL A 78 19.93 -22.55 8.04
C VAL A 78 21.30 -22.63 7.37
N ASN A 79 21.36 -22.48 6.04
CA ASN A 79 22.59 -22.53 5.24
C ASN A 79 23.06 -21.14 4.78
N LEU A 80 22.44 -20.06 5.28
CA LEU A 80 22.84 -18.66 5.08
C LEU A 80 23.67 -18.17 6.27
#